data_AF-A0A7K0TW41-F1
#
_entry.id   AF-A0A7K0TW41-F1
#
_cell.length_a   1.000
_cell.length_b   1.000
_cell.length_c   1.000
_cell.angle_alpha   90.00
_cell.angle_beta   90.00
_cell.angle_gamma   90.00
#
_symmetry.space_group_name_H-M   'P 1'
#
loop_
_entity.id
_entity.type
_entity.pdbx_description
1 polymer ?
#
loop_
_entity_poly.entity_id
_entity_poly.type
_entity_poly.pdbx_seq_one_letter_code
_entity_poly.pdbx_strand_id
1 'polypeptide(L)'
;MSLWEIRKSVKPWVSGETILFGCSGGTDSMALAAALLKESNNSKIIPVVVDHGLQSNSAEIAAQTVAKLKDLGYSEVATARANVEVTDGLEASARRARYLIFKQFIDSYQPKYFMLAHTLNDQAESVLLGLARGSGARSLSGMATVNNIFVRPLLKNTRAQTEAACIEAGIKAWDDPHNLDERFARVKVRKNLLPIFEENLGPGITEALARTADLLRDDADALDDFANQYFSQADASNLDVAELERLPKAIRTRVLRLAIYKAGAPSGMLSADHIASAEALISDWHGQKEVSLPGNVKLSRISGRITLSTL
;
A
#
# COMPACT_ATOMS: atom_id res chain seq x y z
N MET A 1 -25.94 7.14 -11.05
CA MET A 1 -26.11 6.15 -9.96
C MET A 1 -24.73 5.79 -9.47
N SER A 2 -24.33 6.32 -8.31
CA SER A 2 -22.95 6.16 -7.80
C SER A 2 -22.71 4.73 -7.34
N LEU A 3 -23.74 4.02 -6.85
CA LEU A 3 -23.63 2.60 -6.50
C LEU A 3 -23.28 1.74 -7.73
N TRP A 4 -23.81 2.08 -8.91
CA TRP A 4 -23.44 1.39 -10.15
C TRP A 4 -21.96 1.56 -10.50
N GLU A 5 -21.38 2.72 -10.25
CA GLU A 5 -19.94 2.97 -10.50
C GLU A 5 -19.06 2.12 -9.58
N ILE A 6 -19.41 2.02 -8.29
CA ILE A 6 -18.72 1.15 -7.34
C ILE A 6 -18.87 -0.33 -7.76
N ARG A 7 -20.05 -0.75 -8.19
CA ARG A 7 -20.31 -2.10 -8.73
C ARG A 7 -19.43 -2.41 -9.95
N LYS A 8 -19.32 -1.46 -10.88
CA LYS A 8 -18.46 -1.60 -12.07
C LYS A 8 -16.99 -1.80 -11.67
N SER A 9 -16.51 -1.12 -10.63
CA SER A 9 -15.14 -1.24 -10.13
C SER A 9 -14.84 -2.59 -9.46
N VAL A 10 -15.82 -3.20 -8.78
CA VAL A 10 -15.62 -4.49 -8.09
C VAL A 10 -15.83 -5.70 -9.00
N LYS A 11 -16.70 -5.59 -10.01
CA LYS A 11 -17.10 -6.69 -10.89
C LYS A 11 -15.93 -7.50 -11.50
N PRO A 12 -14.82 -6.91 -11.98
CA PRO A 12 -13.70 -7.67 -12.54
C PRO A 12 -13.02 -8.61 -11.53
N TRP A 13 -13.23 -8.41 -10.24
CA TRP A 13 -12.56 -9.11 -9.16
C TRP A 13 -13.43 -10.19 -8.50
N VAL A 14 -14.66 -10.37 -8.98
CA VAL A 14 -15.61 -11.37 -8.46
C VAL A 14 -15.83 -12.43 -9.52
N SER A 15 -15.38 -13.66 -9.26
CA SER A 15 -15.30 -14.72 -10.27
C SER A 15 -15.61 -16.15 -9.76
N GLY A 16 -16.49 -16.28 -8.76
CA GLY A 16 -16.93 -17.57 -8.23
C GLY A 16 -16.05 -18.15 -7.12
N GLU A 17 -14.90 -17.55 -6.79
CA GLU A 17 -14.05 -17.97 -5.68
C GLU A 17 -14.37 -17.23 -4.36
N THR A 18 -13.73 -17.66 -3.28
CA THR A 18 -13.78 -16.99 -1.97
C THR A 18 -13.03 -15.66 -2.02
N ILE A 19 -13.66 -14.61 -1.51
CA ILE A 19 -13.12 -13.26 -1.42
C ILE A 19 -13.26 -12.75 0.01
N LEU A 20 -12.18 -12.22 0.56
CA LEU A 20 -12.23 -11.47 1.81
C LEU A 20 -12.20 -9.97 1.52
N PHE A 21 -12.76 -9.15 2.40
CA PHE A 21 -12.50 -7.71 2.39
C PHE A 21 -12.47 -7.13 3.81
N GLY A 22 -11.60 -6.15 4.02
CA GLY A 22 -11.55 -5.43 5.30
C GLY A 22 -12.69 -4.43 5.41
N CYS A 23 -13.49 -4.53 6.48
CA CYS A 23 -14.59 -3.60 6.77
C CYS A 23 -14.37 -2.89 8.11
N SER A 24 -14.20 -1.57 8.06
CA SER A 24 -14.07 -0.74 9.27
C SER A 24 -15.40 -0.14 9.74
N GLY A 25 -16.48 -0.33 8.98
CA GLY A 25 -17.78 0.32 9.21
C GLY A 25 -17.86 1.74 8.66
N GLY A 26 -16.74 2.29 8.20
CA GLY A 26 -16.69 3.60 7.52
C GLY A 26 -17.22 3.55 6.10
N THR A 27 -17.52 4.74 5.55
CA THR A 27 -18.24 4.92 4.27
C THR A 27 -17.65 4.12 3.12
N ASP A 28 -16.35 4.21 2.89
CA ASP A 28 -15.71 3.54 1.75
C ASP A 28 -15.84 2.02 1.83
N SER A 29 -15.64 1.46 3.02
CA SER A 29 -15.75 0.01 3.27
C SER A 29 -17.19 -0.49 3.21
N MET A 30 -18.15 0.33 3.62
CA MET A 30 -19.57 0.00 3.52
C MET A 30 -20.10 0.10 2.08
N ALA A 31 -19.61 1.06 1.29
CA ALA A 31 -19.89 1.14 -0.14
C ALA A 31 -19.32 -0.08 -0.88
N LEU A 32 -18.08 -0.49 -0.54
CA LEU A 32 -17.48 -1.73 -1.05
C LEU A 32 -18.36 -2.94 -0.71
N ALA A 33 -18.81 -3.04 0.55
CA ALA A 33 -19.68 -4.13 1.00
C ALA A 33 -21.01 -4.18 0.21
N ALA A 34 -21.64 -3.03 -0.03
CA ALA A 34 -22.89 -2.94 -0.78
C ALA A 34 -22.72 -3.41 -2.24
N ALA A 35 -21.62 -2.98 -2.88
CA ALA A 35 -21.31 -3.35 -4.26
C ALA A 35 -20.95 -4.83 -4.41
N LEU A 36 -20.12 -5.36 -3.51
CA LEU A 36 -19.72 -6.77 -3.53
C LEU A 36 -20.91 -7.72 -3.36
N LEU A 37 -21.85 -7.40 -2.47
CA LEU A 37 -23.03 -8.22 -2.27
C LEU A 37 -23.86 -8.35 -3.55
N LYS A 38 -24.05 -7.23 -4.27
CA LYS A 38 -24.77 -7.15 -5.55
C LYS A 38 -24.06 -7.89 -6.69
N GLU A 39 -22.74 -7.96 -6.67
CA GLU A 39 -21.92 -8.59 -7.72
C GLU A 39 -21.45 -10.00 -7.36
N SER A 40 -21.90 -10.57 -6.23
CA SER A 40 -21.37 -11.81 -5.66
C SER A 40 -21.33 -12.98 -6.63
N ASN A 41 -22.29 -13.15 -7.56
CA ASN A 41 -22.24 -14.12 -8.68
C ASN A 41 -21.61 -15.48 -8.31
N ASN A 42 -22.16 -16.16 -7.29
CA ASN A 42 -21.68 -17.44 -6.71
C ASN A 42 -20.34 -17.41 -5.94
N SER A 43 -19.64 -16.28 -5.87
CA SER A 43 -18.51 -16.08 -4.96
C SER A 43 -18.95 -16.07 -3.51
N LYS A 44 -18.15 -16.73 -2.66
CA LYS A 44 -18.26 -16.62 -1.20
C LYS A 44 -17.55 -15.34 -0.75
N ILE A 45 -18.29 -14.32 -0.36
CA ILE A 45 -17.73 -13.04 0.10
C ILE A 45 -17.86 -12.93 1.61
N ILE A 46 -16.72 -12.78 2.30
CA ILE A 46 -16.67 -12.73 3.76
C ILE A 46 -16.04 -11.39 4.20
N PRO A 47 -16.81 -10.49 4.82
CA PRO A 47 -16.27 -9.31 5.46
C PRO A 47 -15.40 -9.67 6.66
N VAL A 48 -14.29 -8.96 6.81
CA VAL A 48 -13.37 -9.05 7.95
C VAL A 48 -13.41 -7.75 8.74
N VAL A 49 -13.96 -7.79 9.95
CA VAL A 49 -14.03 -6.64 10.87
C VAL A 49 -12.96 -6.79 11.95
N VAL A 50 -12.09 -5.79 12.07
CA VAL A 50 -11.00 -5.80 13.07
C VAL A 50 -11.24 -4.71 14.10
N ASP A 51 -11.43 -5.13 15.36
CA ASP A 51 -11.38 -4.22 16.50
C ASP A 51 -9.92 -3.91 16.82
N HIS A 52 -9.51 -2.66 16.66
CA HIS A 52 -8.13 -2.25 16.93
C HIS A 52 -7.84 -1.88 18.38
N GLY A 53 -8.85 -1.82 19.26
CA GLY A 53 -8.68 -1.41 20.65
C GLY A 53 -8.19 0.03 20.84
N LEU A 54 -8.24 0.86 19.80
CA LEU A 54 -7.67 2.22 19.82
C LEU A 54 -8.57 3.24 20.54
N GLN A 55 -9.85 2.94 20.70
CA GLN A 55 -10.84 3.77 21.41
C GLN A 55 -11.57 2.91 22.45
N SER A 56 -12.09 3.54 23.51
CA SER A 56 -12.84 2.86 24.57
C SER A 56 -14.11 2.15 24.06
N ASN A 57 -14.73 2.67 22.99
CA ASN A 57 -15.93 2.13 22.35
C ASN A 57 -15.64 1.27 21.10
N SER A 58 -14.38 0.94 20.83
CA SER A 58 -13.97 0.21 19.61
C SER A 58 -14.65 -1.15 19.45
N ALA A 59 -14.84 -1.89 20.56
CA ALA A 59 -15.57 -3.16 20.56
C ALA A 59 -17.05 -2.99 20.18
N GLU A 60 -17.70 -1.91 20.64
CA GLU A 60 -19.09 -1.62 20.30
C GLU A 60 -19.23 -1.28 18.82
N ILE A 61 -18.32 -0.47 18.28
CA ILE A 61 -18.28 -0.10 16.87
C ILE A 61 -18.09 -1.34 15.98
N ALA A 62 -17.19 -2.25 16.37
CA ALA A 62 -16.99 -3.51 15.66
C ALA A 62 -18.28 -4.36 15.67
N ALA A 63 -18.95 -4.49 16.82
CA ALA A 63 -20.22 -5.21 16.92
C ALA A 63 -21.33 -4.57 16.07
N GLN A 64 -21.45 -3.24 16.07
CA GLN A 64 -22.40 -2.50 15.23
C GLN A 64 -22.11 -2.71 13.74
N THR A 65 -20.83 -2.75 13.35
CA THR A 65 -20.42 -3.01 11.96
C THR A 65 -20.82 -4.42 11.52
N VAL A 66 -20.61 -5.41 12.38
CA VAL A 66 -21.04 -6.80 12.14
C VAL A 66 -22.56 -6.89 11.98
N ALA A 67 -23.33 -6.22 12.85
CA ALA A 67 -24.78 -6.19 12.75
C ALA A 67 -25.23 -5.60 11.41
N LYS A 68 -24.68 -4.45 11.01
CA LYS A 68 -24.99 -3.81 9.72
C LYS A 68 -24.65 -4.71 8.52
N LEU A 69 -23.56 -5.45 8.57
CA LEU A 69 -23.18 -6.39 7.50
C LEU A 69 -24.16 -7.56 7.40
N LYS A 70 -24.63 -8.08 8.54
CA LYS A 70 -25.68 -9.12 8.56
C LYS A 70 -27.00 -8.59 8.03
N ASP A 71 -27.41 -7.39 8.45
CA ASP A 71 -28.63 -6.73 7.98
C ASP A 71 -28.57 -6.44 6.46
N LEU A 72 -27.38 -6.15 5.94
CA LEU A 72 -27.16 -6.02 4.49
C LEU A 72 -27.35 -7.33 3.73
N GLY A 73 -27.13 -8.49 4.37
CA GLY A 73 -27.31 -9.81 3.76
C GLY A 73 -26.07 -10.71 3.77
N TYR A 74 -25.00 -10.35 4.47
CA TYR A 74 -23.85 -11.25 4.63
C TYR A 74 -24.17 -12.36 5.65
N SER A 75 -24.12 -13.62 5.20
CA SER A 75 -24.38 -14.79 6.05
C SER A 75 -23.23 -15.12 6.99
N GLU A 76 -22.00 -14.77 6.60
CA GLU A 76 -20.78 -14.97 7.37
C GLU A 76 -20.02 -13.65 7.49
N VAL A 77 -19.56 -13.32 8.70
CA VAL A 77 -18.71 -12.16 8.99
C VAL A 77 -17.60 -12.61 9.93
N ALA A 78 -16.35 -12.43 9.52
CA ALA A 78 -15.19 -12.77 10.32
C ALA A 78 -14.78 -11.58 11.19
N THR A 79 -14.44 -11.83 12.45
CA THR A 79 -14.07 -10.78 13.41
C THR A 79 -12.79 -11.14 14.15
N ALA A 80 -11.96 -10.15 14.43
CA ALA A 80 -10.78 -10.30 15.29
C ALA A 80 -10.51 -9.04 16.08
N ARG A 81 -9.80 -9.19 17.20
CA ARG A 81 -9.28 -8.08 17.99
C ARG A 81 -7.77 -7.99 17.81
N ALA A 82 -7.29 -6.80 17.47
CA ALA A 82 -5.87 -6.52 17.36
C ALA A 82 -5.27 -6.26 18.74
N ASN A 83 -4.14 -6.92 19.00
CA ASN A 83 -3.24 -6.50 20.07
C ASN A 83 -2.20 -5.55 19.45
N VAL A 84 -2.29 -4.26 19.77
CA VAL A 84 -1.38 -3.24 19.21
C VAL A 84 -0.25 -3.00 20.21
N GLU A 85 0.93 -3.56 19.94
CA GLU A 85 2.16 -3.18 20.62
C GLU A 85 2.81 -1.99 19.90
N VAL A 86 2.89 -0.85 20.57
CA VAL A 86 3.44 0.38 19.99
C VAL A 86 4.97 0.33 20.04
N THR A 87 5.60 0.21 18.87
CA THR A 87 7.06 0.07 18.75
C THR A 87 7.72 1.15 17.89
N ASP A 88 7.00 1.74 16.93
CA ASP A 88 7.53 2.77 16.00
C ASP A 88 6.48 3.87 15.68
N GLY A 89 5.68 4.21 16.70
CA GLY A 89 4.57 5.13 16.58
C GLY A 89 3.23 4.43 16.33
N LEU A 90 2.14 5.07 16.75
CA LEU A 90 0.82 4.45 16.83
C LEU A 90 0.28 4.02 15.46
N GLU A 91 0.41 4.85 14.43
CA GLU A 91 -0.16 4.57 13.10
C GLU A 91 0.55 3.39 12.41
N ALA A 92 1.87 3.36 12.45
CA ALA A 92 2.68 2.28 11.87
C ALA A 92 2.45 0.95 12.62
N SER A 93 2.42 1.00 13.95
CA SER A 93 2.17 -0.16 14.81
C SER A 93 0.75 -0.72 14.60
N ALA A 94 -0.28 0.14 14.58
CA ALA A 94 -1.66 -0.26 14.30
C ALA A 94 -1.82 -0.84 12.89
N ARG A 95 -1.13 -0.27 11.89
CA ARG A 95 -1.12 -0.79 10.53
C ARG A 95 -0.49 -2.18 10.46
N ARG A 96 0.65 -2.42 11.14
CA ARG A 96 1.26 -3.76 11.20
C ARG A 96 0.34 -4.77 11.86
N ALA A 97 -0.21 -4.44 13.03
CA ALA A 97 -1.14 -5.32 13.74
C ALA A 97 -2.35 -5.70 12.86
N ARG A 98 -2.90 -4.74 12.12
CA ARG A 98 -3.98 -4.98 11.14
C ARG A 98 -3.59 -5.99 10.07
N TYR A 99 -2.44 -5.82 9.43
CA TYR A 99 -1.99 -6.71 8.35
C TYR A 99 -1.64 -8.11 8.86
N LEU A 100 -1.15 -8.24 10.10
CA LEU A 100 -0.93 -9.56 10.73
C LEU A 100 -2.25 -10.32 10.91
N ILE A 101 -3.30 -9.64 11.34
CA ILE A 101 -4.65 -10.23 11.47
C ILE A 101 -5.21 -10.60 10.10
N PHE A 102 -5.08 -9.72 9.11
CA PHE A 102 -5.48 -10.05 7.74
C PHE A 102 -4.78 -11.30 7.23
N LYS A 103 -3.48 -11.45 7.54
CA LYS A 103 -2.72 -12.66 7.18
C LYS A 103 -3.33 -13.91 7.81
N GLN A 104 -3.71 -13.88 9.09
CA GLN A 104 -4.36 -15.03 9.76
C GLN A 104 -5.65 -15.45 9.05
N PHE A 105 -6.47 -14.49 8.62
CA PHE A 105 -7.69 -14.77 7.85
C PHE A 105 -7.38 -15.28 6.45
N ILE A 106 -6.37 -14.71 5.78
CA ILE A 106 -5.90 -15.18 4.47
C ILE A 106 -5.46 -16.65 4.56
N ASP A 107 -4.67 -17.00 5.57
CA ASP A 107 -4.18 -18.37 5.77
C ASP A 107 -5.33 -19.34 6.08
N SER A 108 -6.38 -18.87 6.78
CA SER A 108 -7.52 -19.71 7.20
C SER A 108 -8.56 -19.92 6.10
N TYR A 109 -8.89 -18.88 5.34
CA TYR A 109 -9.94 -18.90 4.32
C TYR A 109 -9.43 -19.14 2.91
N GLN A 110 -8.10 -19.04 2.70
CA GLN A 110 -7.43 -19.17 1.40
C GLN A 110 -8.17 -18.43 0.27
N PRO A 111 -8.49 -17.14 0.44
CA PRO A 111 -9.26 -16.42 -0.56
C PRO A 111 -8.43 -16.18 -1.82
N LYS A 112 -9.10 -15.99 -2.96
CA LYS A 112 -8.43 -15.50 -4.17
C LYS A 112 -7.90 -14.09 -3.97
N TYR A 113 -8.69 -13.23 -3.33
CA TYR A 113 -8.36 -11.83 -3.07
C TYR A 113 -8.76 -11.39 -1.67
N PHE A 114 -7.98 -10.45 -1.12
CA PHE A 114 -8.33 -9.66 0.05
C PHE A 114 -8.51 -8.19 -0.36
N MET A 115 -9.75 -7.70 -0.37
CA MET A 115 -10.07 -6.36 -0.84
C MET A 115 -9.96 -5.29 0.25
N LEU A 116 -9.48 -4.11 -0.13
CA LEU A 116 -9.39 -2.93 0.73
C LEU A 116 -10.06 -1.74 0.05
N ALA A 117 -10.89 -1.02 0.80
CA ALA A 117 -11.70 0.10 0.30
C ALA A 117 -10.92 1.42 0.21
N HIS A 118 -9.69 1.40 -0.32
CA HIS A 118 -8.96 2.64 -0.60
C HIS A 118 -9.51 3.30 -1.87
N THR A 119 -9.65 4.62 -1.81
CA THR A 119 -10.25 5.48 -2.83
C THR A 119 -9.21 6.27 -3.62
N LEU A 120 -9.66 7.01 -4.63
CA LEU A 120 -8.87 8.00 -5.37
C LEU A 120 -8.29 9.08 -4.43
N ASN A 121 -9.06 9.51 -3.42
CA ASN A 121 -8.59 10.49 -2.44
C ASN A 121 -7.43 9.93 -1.60
N ASP A 122 -7.49 8.65 -1.20
CA ASP A 122 -6.38 8.00 -0.49
C ASP A 122 -5.12 7.89 -1.36
N GLN A 123 -5.26 7.83 -2.69
CA GLN A 123 -4.12 7.91 -3.60
C GLN A 123 -3.48 9.28 -3.60
N ALA A 124 -4.27 10.33 -3.80
CA ALA A 124 -3.77 11.70 -3.79
C ALA A 124 -3.05 12.01 -2.46
N GLU A 125 -3.63 11.58 -1.33
CA GLU A 125 -2.98 11.68 -0.02
C GLU A 125 -1.64 10.95 0.04
N SER A 126 -1.59 9.73 -0.48
CA SER A 126 -0.37 8.91 -0.49
C SER A 126 0.72 9.54 -1.35
N VAL A 127 0.37 10.14 -2.50
CA VAL A 127 1.30 10.85 -3.38
C VAL A 127 1.88 12.07 -2.67
N LEU A 128 1.04 12.92 -2.05
CA LEU A 128 1.51 14.11 -1.35
C LEU A 128 2.39 13.78 -0.14
N LEU A 129 2.02 12.76 0.64
CA LEU A 129 2.87 12.27 1.72
C LEU A 129 4.17 11.66 1.20
N GLY A 130 4.13 11.02 0.04
CA GLY A 130 5.33 10.54 -0.66
C GLY A 130 6.25 11.70 -1.03
N LEU A 131 5.74 12.74 -1.71
CA LEU A 131 6.49 13.93 -2.09
C LEU A 131 7.20 14.57 -0.90
N ALA A 132 6.47 14.76 0.21
CA ALA A 132 7.02 15.38 1.42
C ALA A 132 8.20 14.62 2.04
N ARG A 133 8.37 13.32 1.75
CA ARG A 133 9.45 12.48 2.29
C ARG A 133 10.69 12.40 1.41
N GLY A 134 10.73 13.08 0.26
CA GLY A 134 11.85 12.98 -0.67
C GLY A 134 11.86 11.64 -1.42
N SER A 135 10.83 11.43 -2.24
CA SER A 135 10.50 10.14 -2.83
C SER A 135 10.88 10.01 -4.30
N GLY A 136 11.46 8.87 -4.69
CA GLY A 136 11.60 8.49 -6.11
C GLY A 136 10.29 7.97 -6.70
N ALA A 137 10.31 7.69 -8.02
CA ALA A 137 9.14 7.25 -8.79
C ALA A 137 8.31 6.15 -8.11
N ARG A 138 8.96 5.16 -7.48
CA ARG A 138 8.26 4.07 -6.78
C ARG A 138 7.39 4.55 -5.63
N SER A 139 7.85 5.52 -4.83
CA SER A 139 7.05 6.03 -3.71
C SER A 139 5.96 7.00 -4.18
N LEU A 140 6.22 7.74 -5.25
CA LEU A 140 5.22 8.60 -5.89
C LEU A 140 4.17 7.84 -6.71
N SER A 141 4.42 6.57 -7.05
CA SER A 141 3.44 5.70 -7.71
C SER A 141 2.20 5.38 -6.85
N GLY A 142 2.19 5.78 -5.57
CA GLY A 142 1.07 5.57 -4.66
C GLY A 142 0.80 4.09 -4.36
N MET A 143 -0.46 3.72 -4.14
CA MET A 143 -0.88 2.34 -3.89
C MET A 143 -1.14 1.58 -5.19
N ALA A 144 -0.78 0.30 -5.25
CA ALA A 144 -1.12 -0.55 -6.40
C ALA A 144 -2.57 -1.02 -6.32
N THR A 145 -3.24 -1.15 -7.48
CA THR A 145 -4.55 -1.82 -7.57
C THR A 145 -4.46 -3.26 -7.10
N VAL A 146 -3.41 -3.97 -7.51
CA VAL A 146 -3.11 -5.33 -7.08
C VAL A 146 -1.74 -5.34 -6.42
N ASN A 147 -1.65 -5.89 -5.23
CA ASN A 147 -0.39 -6.15 -4.54
C ASN A 147 -0.46 -7.52 -3.87
N ASN A 148 0.09 -8.53 -4.54
CA ASN A 148 -0.09 -9.94 -4.18
C ASN A 148 -1.59 -10.26 -4.06
N ILE A 149 -2.01 -10.77 -2.91
CA ILE A 149 -3.41 -11.09 -2.62
C ILE A 149 -4.29 -9.87 -2.37
N PHE A 150 -3.70 -8.71 -2.08
CA PHE A 150 -4.47 -7.50 -1.76
C PHE A 150 -4.93 -6.76 -3.02
N VAL A 151 -6.23 -6.48 -3.10
CA VAL A 151 -6.84 -5.75 -4.21
C VAL A 151 -7.52 -4.47 -3.70
N ARG A 152 -7.38 -3.37 -4.42
CA ARG A 152 -8.00 -2.07 -4.10
C ARG A 152 -8.90 -1.65 -5.26
N PRO A 153 -10.13 -2.19 -5.36
CA PRO A 153 -10.98 -1.96 -6.52
C PRO A 153 -11.42 -0.49 -6.65
N LEU A 154 -11.47 0.26 -5.53
CA LEU A 154 -12.01 1.61 -5.48
C LEU A 154 -10.99 2.72 -5.73
N LEU A 155 -9.74 2.41 -6.12
CA LEU A 155 -8.70 3.43 -6.31
C LEU A 155 -9.02 4.48 -7.37
N LYS A 156 -9.95 4.18 -8.28
CA LYS A 156 -10.43 5.10 -9.31
C LYS A 156 -11.75 5.78 -8.96
N ASN A 157 -12.30 5.49 -7.77
CA ASN A 157 -13.54 6.08 -7.27
C ASN A 157 -13.22 7.13 -6.21
N THR A 158 -13.90 8.27 -6.29
CA THR A 158 -13.76 9.34 -5.29
C THR A 158 -14.50 8.98 -4.01
N ARG A 159 -14.12 9.63 -2.91
CA ARG A 159 -14.84 9.53 -1.64
C ARG A 159 -16.30 10.05 -1.77
N ALA A 160 -16.54 11.05 -2.60
CA ALA A 160 -17.89 11.52 -2.88
C ALA A 160 -18.75 10.44 -3.57
N GLN A 161 -18.16 9.61 -4.44
CA GLN A 161 -18.86 8.49 -5.07
C GLN A 161 -19.21 7.38 -4.06
N THR A 162 -18.32 7.04 -3.13
CA THR A 162 -18.59 6.05 -2.08
C THR A 162 -19.63 6.55 -1.07
N GLU A 163 -19.60 7.84 -0.72
CA GLU A 163 -20.63 8.51 0.08
C GLU A 163 -22.01 8.45 -0.59
N ALA A 164 -22.08 8.86 -1.86
CA ALA A 164 -23.32 8.79 -2.63
C ALA A 164 -23.82 7.35 -2.81
N ALA A 165 -22.92 6.38 -2.98
CA ALA A 165 -23.29 4.97 -3.07
C ALA A 165 -23.88 4.42 -1.75
N CYS A 166 -23.34 4.84 -0.59
CA CYS A 166 -23.93 4.50 0.70
C CYS A 166 -25.34 5.09 0.85
N ILE A 167 -25.54 6.35 0.45
CA ILE A 167 -26.86 7.01 0.49
C ILE A 167 -27.85 6.26 -0.42
N GLU A 168 -27.46 5.94 -1.65
CA GLU A 168 -28.28 5.20 -2.62
C GLU A 168 -28.65 3.80 -2.11
N ALA A 169 -27.75 3.15 -1.36
CA ALA A 169 -27.98 1.85 -0.74
C ALA A 169 -28.73 1.90 0.61
N GLY A 170 -29.07 3.09 1.11
CA GLY A 170 -29.72 3.25 2.42
C GLY A 170 -28.80 2.92 3.62
N ILE A 171 -27.48 3.01 3.44
CA ILE A 171 -26.49 2.62 4.44
C ILE A 171 -26.04 3.83 5.25
N LYS A 172 -26.25 3.76 6.57
CA LYS A 172 -25.67 4.71 7.52
C LYS A 172 -24.30 4.21 8.00
N ALA A 173 -23.24 4.67 7.35
CA ALA A 173 -21.87 4.38 7.75
C ALA A 173 -21.52 4.99 9.12
N TRP A 174 -20.52 4.42 9.79
CA TRP A 174 -19.94 5.00 10.99
C TRP A 174 -18.99 6.14 10.59
N ASP A 175 -19.12 7.27 11.27
CA ASP A 175 -18.20 8.40 11.17
C ASP A 175 -17.19 8.32 12.31
N ASP A 176 -15.97 7.83 11.99
CA ASP A 176 -14.89 7.68 12.98
C ASP A 176 -14.35 9.06 13.41
N PRO A 177 -14.38 9.41 14.71
CA PRO A 177 -13.78 10.64 15.20
C PRO A 177 -12.30 10.83 14.83
N HIS A 178 -11.54 9.74 14.68
CA HIS A 178 -10.13 9.84 14.24
C HIS A 178 -9.97 10.36 12.81
N ASN A 179 -11.01 10.29 11.96
CA ASN A 179 -10.99 10.93 10.64
C ASN A 179 -10.88 12.45 10.72
N LEU A 180 -11.15 13.03 11.90
CA LEU A 180 -11.07 14.46 12.14
C LEU A 180 -9.79 14.88 12.86
N ASP A 181 -8.99 13.93 13.36
CA ASP A 181 -7.83 14.20 14.20
C ASP A 181 -6.61 14.60 13.36
N GLU A 182 -6.31 15.90 13.36
CA GLU A 182 -5.18 16.47 12.62
C GLU A 182 -3.81 16.06 13.16
N ARG A 183 -3.70 15.30 14.25
CA ARG A 183 -2.42 14.68 14.63
C ARG A 183 -1.92 13.70 13.56
N PHE A 184 -2.83 13.12 12.78
CA PHE A 184 -2.48 12.21 11.69
C PHE A 184 -2.17 12.96 10.39
N ALA A 185 -1.02 12.66 9.79
CA ALA A 185 -0.55 13.35 8.59
C ALA A 185 -1.54 13.23 7.41
N ARG A 186 -2.19 12.07 7.26
CA ARG A 186 -3.24 11.86 6.24
C ARG A 186 -4.43 12.80 6.41
N VAL A 187 -4.88 13.02 7.66
CA VAL A 187 -5.99 13.94 7.96
C VAL A 187 -5.60 15.37 7.61
N LYS A 188 -4.38 15.81 7.94
CA LYS A 188 -3.88 17.14 7.53
C LYS A 188 -3.88 17.31 6.01
N VAL A 189 -3.42 16.30 5.27
CA VAL A 189 -3.41 16.37 3.80
C VAL A 189 -4.83 16.50 3.26
N ARG A 190 -5.76 15.68 3.75
CA ARG A 190 -7.15 15.66 3.32
C ARG A 190 -7.89 16.95 3.63
N LYS A 191 -7.75 17.47 4.85
CA LYS A 191 -8.51 18.64 5.32
C LYS A 191 -7.89 19.98 4.95
N ASN A 192 -6.56 20.05 4.90
CA ASN A 192 -5.85 21.32 4.80
C ASN A 192 -5.19 21.45 3.44
N LEU A 193 -4.47 20.44 2.95
CA LEU A 193 -3.66 20.60 1.73
C LEU A 193 -4.45 20.42 0.44
N LEU A 194 -5.23 19.34 0.31
CA LEU A 194 -6.01 19.10 -0.91
C LEU A 194 -7.00 20.25 -1.19
N PRO A 195 -7.78 20.75 -0.22
CA PRO A 195 -8.68 21.88 -0.48
C PRO A 195 -7.94 23.15 -0.89
N ILE A 196 -6.80 23.47 -0.26
CA ILE A 196 -5.98 24.62 -0.65
C ILE A 196 -5.47 24.47 -2.09
N PHE A 197 -5.03 23.27 -2.49
CA PHE A 197 -4.60 23.05 -3.87
C PHE A 197 -5.74 23.19 -4.87
N GLU A 198 -6.90 22.60 -4.60
CA GLU A 198 -8.09 22.73 -5.46
C GLU A 198 -8.54 24.21 -5.56
N GLU A 199 -8.47 24.98 -4.47
CA GLU A 199 -8.82 26.40 -4.43
C GLU A 199 -7.84 27.27 -5.25
N ASN A 200 -6.54 26.99 -5.17
CA ASN A 200 -5.51 27.86 -5.76
C ASN A 200 -5.05 27.44 -7.16
N LEU A 201 -5.10 26.15 -7.48
CA LEU A 201 -4.63 25.59 -8.77
C LEU A 201 -5.79 25.18 -9.67
N GLY A 202 -7.02 25.16 -9.15
CA GLY A 202 -8.23 24.78 -9.86
C GLY A 202 -8.66 23.34 -9.58
N PRO A 203 -9.89 22.98 -10.00
CA PRO A 203 -10.48 21.69 -9.70
C PRO A 203 -9.76 20.52 -10.40
N GLY A 204 -9.76 19.36 -9.77
CA GLY A 204 -9.27 18.10 -10.33
C GLY A 204 -7.84 17.74 -9.93
N ILE A 205 -7.30 18.34 -8.87
CA ILE A 205 -5.97 18.03 -8.35
C ILE A 205 -5.90 16.59 -7.85
N THR A 206 -6.97 16.11 -7.19
CA THR A 206 -7.05 14.72 -6.73
C THR A 206 -6.89 13.72 -7.88
N GLU A 207 -7.61 13.91 -8.99
CA GLU A 207 -7.53 13.11 -10.21
C GLU A 207 -6.16 13.25 -10.88
N ALA A 208 -5.60 14.46 -10.92
CA ALA A 208 -4.29 14.71 -11.51
C ALA A 208 -3.15 13.99 -10.76
N LEU A 209 -3.19 14.02 -9.42
CA LEU A 209 -2.23 13.30 -8.57
C LEU A 209 -2.36 11.79 -8.76
N ALA A 210 -3.57 11.26 -8.80
CA ALA A 210 -3.80 9.83 -9.06
C ALA A 210 -3.32 9.40 -10.46
N ARG A 211 -3.59 10.19 -11.50
CA ARG A 211 -3.04 9.92 -12.86
C ARG A 211 -1.51 9.94 -12.87
N THR A 212 -0.90 10.88 -12.15
CA THR A 212 0.56 10.97 -12.04
C THR A 212 1.11 9.72 -11.35
N ALA A 213 0.44 9.23 -10.31
CA ALA A 213 0.80 7.99 -9.62
C ALA A 213 0.71 6.77 -10.56
N ASP A 214 -0.33 6.68 -11.39
CA ASP A 214 -0.48 5.60 -12.38
C ASP A 214 0.65 5.63 -13.41
N LEU A 215 0.99 6.80 -13.98
CA LEU A 215 2.10 6.92 -14.93
C LEU A 215 3.45 6.54 -14.30
N LEU A 216 3.71 7.02 -13.08
CA LEU A 216 4.94 6.68 -12.35
C LEU A 216 4.99 5.21 -11.92
N ARG A 217 3.83 4.55 -11.80
CA ARG A 217 3.75 3.11 -11.54
C ARG A 217 4.25 2.33 -12.73
N ASP A 218 3.73 2.62 -13.93
CA ASP A 218 4.13 1.93 -15.16
C ASP A 218 5.64 2.06 -15.39
N ASP A 219 6.18 3.28 -15.22
CA ASP A 219 7.63 3.53 -15.30
C ASP A 219 8.41 2.76 -14.23
N ALA A 220 7.93 2.78 -12.98
CA ALA A 220 8.61 2.12 -11.88
C ALA A 220 8.61 0.59 -12.02
N ASP A 221 7.49 0.00 -12.44
CA ASP A 221 7.33 -1.43 -12.64
C ASP A 221 8.22 -1.90 -13.81
N ALA A 222 8.26 -1.17 -14.93
CA ALA A 222 9.16 -1.48 -16.05
C ALA A 222 10.65 -1.45 -15.63
N LEU A 223 11.06 -0.43 -14.86
CA LEU A 223 12.43 -0.32 -14.37
C LEU A 223 12.78 -1.40 -13.33
N ASP A 224 11.82 -1.77 -12.47
CA ASP A 224 11.97 -2.87 -11.51
C ASP A 224 12.09 -4.21 -12.25
N ASP A 225 11.33 -4.43 -13.32
CA ASP A 225 11.41 -5.63 -14.16
C ASP A 225 12.75 -5.76 -14.89
N PHE A 226 13.27 -4.69 -15.48
CA PHE A 226 14.61 -4.72 -16.09
C PHE A 226 15.71 -5.03 -15.06
N ALA A 227 15.58 -4.49 -13.85
CA ALA A 227 16.52 -4.78 -12.76
C ALA A 227 16.41 -6.25 -12.31
N ASN A 228 15.20 -6.78 -12.17
CA ASN A 228 14.96 -8.18 -11.81
C ASN A 228 15.50 -9.14 -12.89
N GLN A 229 15.30 -8.84 -14.17
CA GLN A 229 15.83 -9.65 -15.28
C GLN A 229 17.36 -9.71 -15.22
N TYR A 230 18.03 -8.57 -15.09
CA TYR A 230 19.48 -8.53 -14.91
C TYR A 230 19.91 -9.33 -13.68
N PHE A 231 19.26 -9.10 -12.53
CA PHE A 231 19.63 -9.73 -11.27
C PHE A 231 19.39 -11.24 -11.25
N SER A 232 18.42 -11.76 -12.02
CA SER A 232 18.13 -13.19 -12.12
C SER A 232 19.26 -13.98 -12.81
N GLN A 233 20.07 -13.32 -13.62
CA GLN A 233 21.18 -13.91 -14.37
C GLN A 233 22.54 -13.68 -13.68
N ALA A 234 22.58 -12.77 -12.71
CA ALA A 234 23.80 -12.38 -12.02
C ALA A 234 23.99 -13.13 -10.69
N ASP A 235 25.25 -13.31 -10.27
CA ASP A 235 25.54 -13.72 -8.90
C ASP A 235 25.33 -12.54 -7.94
N ALA A 236 24.29 -12.63 -7.13
CA ALA A 236 23.84 -11.56 -6.26
C ALA A 236 24.84 -11.14 -5.18
N SER A 237 25.75 -12.03 -4.77
CA SER A 237 26.78 -11.74 -3.77
C SER A 237 28.07 -11.20 -4.39
N ASN A 238 28.17 -11.22 -5.72
CA ASN A 238 29.39 -10.93 -6.45
C ASN A 238 29.08 -10.33 -7.85
N LEU A 239 28.73 -9.06 -7.86
CA LEU A 239 28.33 -8.35 -9.08
C LEU A 239 29.54 -7.71 -9.76
N ASP A 240 29.70 -7.96 -11.06
CA ASP A 240 30.77 -7.35 -11.85
C ASP A 240 30.52 -5.84 -12.04
N VAL A 241 31.49 -5.01 -11.65
CA VAL A 241 31.36 -3.55 -11.75
C VAL A 241 31.27 -3.09 -13.20
N ALA A 242 32.03 -3.71 -14.12
CA ALA A 242 32.03 -3.29 -15.52
C ALA A 242 30.67 -3.55 -16.19
N GLU A 243 29.97 -4.62 -15.79
CA GLU A 243 28.61 -4.88 -16.25
C GLU A 243 27.60 -3.90 -15.63
N LEU A 244 27.75 -3.57 -14.34
CA LEU A 244 26.89 -2.58 -13.67
C LEU A 244 27.06 -1.15 -14.23
N GLU A 245 28.28 -0.77 -14.64
CA GLU A 245 28.57 0.54 -15.26
C GLU A 245 27.83 0.71 -16.59
N ARG A 246 27.62 -0.37 -17.35
CA ARG A 246 26.87 -0.36 -18.61
C ARG A 246 25.36 -0.13 -18.42
N LEU A 247 24.84 -0.42 -17.24
CA LEU A 247 23.43 -0.20 -16.93
C LEU A 247 23.15 1.30 -16.73
N PRO A 248 21.98 1.81 -17.17
CA PRO A 248 21.50 3.10 -16.72
C PRO A 248 21.44 3.16 -15.19
N LYS A 249 21.80 4.31 -14.60
CA LYS A 249 21.81 4.51 -13.13
C LYS A 249 20.49 4.10 -12.46
N ALA A 250 19.36 4.35 -13.12
CA ALA A 250 18.03 3.98 -12.63
C ALA A 250 17.85 2.45 -12.47
N ILE A 251 18.46 1.64 -13.32
CA ILE A 251 18.45 0.17 -13.24
C ILE A 251 19.53 -0.29 -12.26
N ARG A 252 20.75 0.24 -12.37
CA ARG A 252 21.87 -0.08 -11.48
C ARG A 252 21.52 0.07 -10.00
N THR A 253 20.91 1.18 -9.60
CA THR A 253 20.49 1.43 -8.21
C THR A 253 19.42 0.44 -7.72
N ARG A 254 18.56 -0.07 -8.61
CA ARG A 254 17.58 -1.12 -8.29
C ARG A 254 18.23 -2.49 -8.14
N VAL A 255 19.18 -2.82 -9.02
CA VAL A 255 19.99 -4.05 -8.89
C VAL A 255 20.75 -4.06 -7.56
N LEU A 256 21.39 -2.95 -7.18
CA LEU A 256 22.03 -2.80 -5.87
C LEU A 256 21.05 -3.01 -4.72
N ARG A 257 19.85 -2.42 -4.81
CA ARG A 257 18.81 -2.61 -3.80
C ARG A 257 18.41 -4.08 -3.65
N LEU A 258 18.22 -4.80 -4.76
CA LEU A 258 17.91 -6.24 -4.76
C LEU A 258 19.04 -7.06 -4.12
N ALA A 259 20.30 -6.75 -4.45
CA ALA A 259 21.47 -7.40 -3.87
C ALA A 259 21.54 -7.20 -2.35
N ILE A 260 21.34 -5.98 -1.89
CA ILE A 260 21.38 -5.61 -0.47
C ILE A 260 20.27 -6.30 0.33
N TYR A 261 19.04 -6.36 -0.22
CA TYR A 261 17.95 -7.10 0.42
C TYR A 261 18.19 -8.61 0.43
N LYS A 262 18.72 -9.18 -0.66
CA LYS A 262 19.08 -10.60 -0.71
C LYS A 262 20.20 -10.95 0.27
N ALA A 263 21.09 -10.00 0.55
CA ALA A 263 22.13 -10.14 1.58
C ALA A 263 21.59 -10.02 3.02
N GLY A 264 20.32 -9.67 3.24
CA GLY A 264 19.71 -9.70 4.58
C GLY A 264 19.36 -8.32 5.17
N ALA A 265 19.51 -7.23 4.42
CA ALA A 265 19.03 -5.94 4.88
C ALA A 265 17.50 -5.96 5.04
N PRO A 266 16.94 -5.44 6.15
CA PRO A 266 15.50 -5.42 6.33
C PRO A 266 14.80 -4.57 5.26
N SER A 267 13.71 -5.10 4.73
CA SER A 267 12.88 -4.39 3.75
C SER A 267 12.40 -3.06 4.31
N GLY A 268 12.54 -1.99 3.51
CA GLY A 268 12.11 -0.64 3.89
C GLY A 268 13.10 0.15 4.76
N MET A 269 14.26 -0.40 5.14
CA MET A 269 15.27 0.33 5.92
C MET A 269 16.35 1.04 5.07
N LEU A 270 16.33 0.87 3.75
CA LEU A 270 17.29 1.53 2.86
C LEU A 270 16.85 2.96 2.55
N SER A 271 17.67 3.94 2.93
CA SER A 271 17.51 5.35 2.58
C SER A 271 18.10 5.65 1.19
N ALA A 272 17.82 6.85 0.67
CA ALA A 272 18.47 7.36 -0.53
C ALA A 272 20.00 7.42 -0.36
N ASP A 273 20.47 7.84 0.83
CA ASP A 273 21.90 7.96 1.13
C ASP A 273 22.61 6.61 1.15
N HIS A 274 21.97 5.55 1.65
CA HIS A 274 22.51 4.19 1.59
C HIS A 274 22.73 3.74 0.15
N ILE A 275 21.75 3.99 -0.74
CA ILE A 275 21.84 3.62 -2.15
C ILE A 275 22.84 4.49 -2.90
N ALA A 276 22.90 5.79 -2.61
CA ALA A 276 23.88 6.71 -3.21
C ALA A 276 25.32 6.31 -2.84
N SER A 277 25.55 5.97 -1.57
CA SER A 277 26.86 5.51 -1.08
C SER A 277 27.28 4.19 -1.74
N ALA A 278 26.35 3.24 -1.88
CA ALA A 278 26.61 1.99 -2.59
C ALA A 278 26.87 2.21 -4.09
N GLU A 279 26.16 3.14 -4.73
CA GLU A 279 26.34 3.44 -6.16
C GLU A 279 27.66 4.16 -6.45
N ALA A 280 28.14 4.99 -5.52
CA ALA A 280 29.43 5.68 -5.63
C ALA A 280 30.62 4.72 -5.73
N LEU A 281 30.53 3.52 -5.13
CA LEU A 281 31.55 2.47 -5.28
C LEU A 281 31.72 1.97 -6.72
N ILE A 282 30.73 2.23 -7.57
CA ILE A 282 30.74 1.90 -8.99
C ILE A 282 31.20 3.14 -9.76
N SER A 283 30.39 4.21 -9.74
CA SER A 283 30.54 5.34 -10.67
C SER A 283 31.57 6.40 -10.26
N ASP A 284 31.97 6.44 -8.99
CA ASP A 284 32.87 7.46 -8.44
C ASP A 284 33.98 6.83 -7.60
N TRP A 285 34.54 5.70 -8.07
CA TRP A 285 35.51 4.95 -7.29
C TRP A 285 36.89 5.62 -7.25
N HIS A 286 37.35 5.91 -6.04
CA HIS A 286 38.66 6.51 -5.76
C HIS A 286 39.34 5.86 -4.53
N GLY A 287 39.00 4.60 -4.23
CA GLY A 287 39.56 3.85 -3.09
C GLY A 287 38.74 3.94 -1.80
N GLN A 288 37.44 4.18 -1.89
CA GLN A 288 36.54 4.23 -0.73
C GLN A 288 36.56 2.91 0.06
N LYS A 289 36.28 3.00 1.36
CA LYS A 289 36.10 1.82 2.23
C LYS A 289 34.71 1.19 2.02
N GLU A 290 34.49 0.05 2.67
CA GLU A 290 33.19 -0.61 2.73
C GLU A 290 32.07 0.32 3.24
N VAL A 291 30.88 0.18 2.67
CA VAL A 291 29.66 0.87 3.07
C VAL A 291 28.88 -0.02 4.02
N SER A 292 28.63 0.49 5.23
CA SER A 292 27.75 -0.14 6.21
C SER A 292 26.29 0.11 5.85
N LEU A 293 25.48 -0.95 5.81
CA LEU A 293 24.08 -0.92 5.44
C LEU A 293 23.22 -1.52 6.58
N PRO A 294 21.91 -1.21 6.62
CA PRO A 294 20.99 -1.81 7.58
C PRO A 294 21.03 -3.34 7.59
N GLY A 295 20.81 -3.94 8.77
CA GLY A 295 20.83 -5.40 8.94
C GLY A 295 22.23 -6.00 9.00
N ASN A 296 23.24 -5.21 9.41
CA ASN A 296 24.66 -5.62 9.44
C ASN A 296 25.19 -6.09 8.08
N VAL A 297 24.56 -5.64 6.99
CA VAL A 297 25.05 -5.86 5.64
C VAL A 297 26.18 -4.87 5.38
N LYS A 298 27.27 -5.35 4.80
CA LYS A 298 28.37 -4.52 4.31
C LYS A 298 28.50 -4.71 2.82
N LEU A 299 28.80 -3.62 2.12
CA LEU A 299 29.01 -3.62 0.68
C LEU A 299 30.38 -3.01 0.38
N SER A 300 31.20 -3.70 -0.38
CA SER A 300 32.55 -3.25 -0.74
C SER A 300 32.86 -3.53 -2.21
N ARG A 301 33.81 -2.78 -2.77
CA ARG A 301 34.39 -3.07 -4.08
C ARG A 301 35.72 -3.79 -3.90
N ILE A 302 35.81 -5.04 -4.35
CA ILE A 302 37.02 -5.87 -4.27
C ILE A 302 37.33 -6.39 -5.68
N SER A 303 38.52 -6.10 -6.20
CA SER A 303 38.99 -6.61 -7.50
C SER A 303 38.00 -6.41 -8.66
N GLY A 304 37.38 -5.23 -8.73
CA GLY A 304 36.41 -4.89 -9.79
C GLY A 304 35.02 -5.49 -9.59
N ARG A 305 34.71 -6.01 -8.40
CA ARG A 305 33.42 -6.64 -8.08
C ARG A 305 32.80 -6.00 -6.84
N ILE A 306 31.47 -5.86 -6.85
CA ILE A 306 30.71 -5.51 -5.67
C ILE A 306 30.42 -6.78 -4.88
N THR A 307 30.95 -6.83 -3.66
CA THR A 307 30.79 -7.94 -2.74
C THR A 307 29.93 -7.51 -1.56
N LEU A 308 28.94 -8.35 -1.23
CA LEU A 308 28.11 -8.16 -0.04
C LEU A 308 28.44 -9.24 1.01
N SER A 309 28.51 -8.84 2.27
CA SER A 309 28.72 -9.74 3.41
C SER A 309 27.84 -9.36 4.58
N THR A 310 27.39 -10.36 5.33
CA THR A 310 26.75 -10.20 6.65
C THR A 310 27.75 -10.57 7.74
N LEU A 311 27.78 -9.77 8.81
CA LEU A 311 28.46 -10.14 10.06
C LEU A 311 27.68 -11.21 10.82
#